data_AF-A0A940A3E3-F1
#
_entry.id   AF-A0A940A3E3-F1
#
_cell.length_a   1.000
_cell.length_b   1.000
_cell.length_c   1.000
_cell.angle_alpha   90.00
_cell.angle_beta   90.00
_cell.angle_gamma   90.00
#
_symmetry.space_group_name_H-M   'P 1'
#
loop_
_entity.id
_entity.type
_entity.pdbx_description
1 polymer ?
#
loop_
_entity_poly.entity_id
_entity_poly.type
_entity_poly.pdbx_seq_one_letter_code
_entity_poly.pdbx_strand_id
1 'polypeptide(L)'
;MKAKSSVTAQKLLNLYRQAHVIVGGWAAVNRVFVDEANDDVLHELQGLPTGKMLIAHIKNLRDGTTPMDSISHDLLPYGGMMAESETVPDMVPTELQELISAIDSFDPSQEGVNRFMDTPLIKKFGDDWVLMSKNALSNDPETLRKFDDIVRISRAYQLWASANEILAKPITERIRANLQVDMPEYETYLPMFGNDGKELLRRLHGLTSSMPSHKKN
;
A
#
# COMPACT_ATOMS: atom_id res chain seq x y z
N MET A 1 10.11 -0.72 27.46
CA MET A 1 9.93 0.48 26.60
C MET A 1 10.55 0.31 25.22
N LYS A 2 11.85 -0.01 25.06
CA LYS A 2 12.52 -0.20 23.76
C LYS A 2 11.77 -1.06 22.71
N ALA A 3 11.21 -2.21 23.11
CA ALA A 3 10.50 -3.08 22.17
C ALA A 3 9.26 -2.43 21.53
N LYS A 4 8.54 -1.57 22.26
CA LYS A 4 7.35 -0.90 21.75
C LYS A 4 7.72 0.21 20.77
N SER A 5 8.73 1.02 21.11
CA SER A 5 9.22 2.10 20.25
C SER A 5 9.84 1.56 18.95
N SER A 6 10.54 0.42 19.01
CA SER A 6 11.09 -0.25 17.82
C SER A 6 9.99 -0.79 16.89
N VAL A 7 8.93 -1.39 17.44
CA VAL A 7 7.76 -1.83 16.65
C VAL A 7 7.04 -0.64 16.01
N THR A 8 6.82 0.43 16.76
CA THR A 8 6.23 1.66 16.21
C THR A 8 7.11 2.29 15.13
N ALA A 9 8.43 2.35 15.33
CA ALA A 9 9.36 2.85 14.31
C ALA A 9 9.28 2.05 13.01
N GLN A 10 9.24 0.71 13.09
CA GLN A 10 9.11 -0.13 11.91
C GLN A 10 7.74 0.06 11.23
N LYS A 11 6.65 0.19 12.01
CA LYS A 11 5.31 0.49 11.49
C LYS A 11 5.28 1.82 10.74
N LEU A 12 5.82 2.89 11.31
CA LEU A 12 5.85 4.21 10.66
C LEU A 12 6.73 4.19 9.41
N LEU A 13 7.84 3.47 9.42
CA LEU A 13 8.71 3.33 8.26
C LEU A 13 8.05 2.58 7.10
N ASN A 14 7.31 1.52 7.41
CA ASN A 14 6.53 0.79 6.41
C ASN A 14 5.40 1.66 5.86
N LEU A 15 4.69 2.38 6.73
CA LEU A 15 3.65 3.32 6.35
C LEU A 15 4.20 4.43 5.43
N TYR A 16 5.37 4.98 5.74
CA TYR A 16 6.05 5.99 4.91
C TYR A 16 6.40 5.48 3.51
N ARG A 17 6.80 4.22 3.38
CA ARG A 17 7.05 3.60 2.07
C ARG A 17 5.77 3.37 1.28
N GLN A 18 4.64 3.18 1.96
CA GLN A 18 3.33 2.87 1.38
C GLN A 18 2.37 4.07 1.35
N ALA A 19 2.76 5.24 1.86
CA ALA A 19 1.84 6.34 2.12
C ALA A 19 1.10 6.83 0.87
N HIS A 20 1.76 6.78 -0.28
CA HIS A 20 1.21 7.15 -1.58
C HIS A 20 0.10 6.21 -2.08
N VAL A 21 -0.01 4.98 -1.54
CA VAL A 21 -1.04 3.99 -1.92
C VAL A 21 -2.19 3.87 -0.91
N ILE A 22 -2.20 4.66 0.16
CA ILE A 22 -3.19 4.55 1.25
C ILE A 22 -4.38 5.49 1.01
N VAL A 23 -5.58 5.01 1.36
CA VAL A 23 -6.90 5.59 1.08
C VAL A 23 -7.08 7.06 1.46
N GLY A 24 -6.30 7.61 2.39
CA GLY A 24 -6.38 9.01 2.83
C GLY A 24 -5.25 9.93 2.35
N GLY A 25 -4.35 9.45 1.47
CA GLY A 25 -3.20 10.19 0.98
C GLY A 25 -2.26 10.68 2.09
N TRP A 26 -1.39 11.65 1.76
CA TRP A 26 -0.43 12.21 2.70
C TRP A 26 -1.10 12.88 3.91
N ALA A 27 -2.27 13.50 3.75
CA ALA A 27 -2.98 14.18 4.83
C ALA A 27 -3.32 13.27 6.03
N ALA A 28 -3.81 12.06 5.76
CA ALA A 28 -4.14 11.10 6.81
C ALA A 28 -2.88 10.46 7.40
N VAL A 29 -1.91 10.14 6.54
CA VAL A 29 -0.69 9.43 6.92
C VAL A 29 0.28 10.32 7.71
N ASN A 30 0.42 11.59 7.31
CA ASN A 30 1.29 12.56 7.99
C ASN A 30 0.82 12.87 9.41
N ARG A 31 -0.49 12.86 9.69
CA ARG A 31 -1.01 12.96 11.05
C ARG A 31 -0.51 11.81 11.93
N VAL A 32 -0.58 10.58 11.43
CA VAL A 32 -0.07 9.40 12.14
C VAL A 32 1.43 9.53 12.41
N PHE A 33 2.21 10.07 11.47
CA PHE A 33 3.64 10.31 11.70
C PHE A 33 3.89 11.33 12.81
N VAL A 34 3.17 12.45 12.82
CA VAL A 34 3.34 13.48 13.84
C VAL A 34 2.91 12.97 15.22
N ASP A 35 1.80 12.24 15.29
CA ASP A 35 1.20 11.75 16.52
C ASP A 35 1.98 10.59 17.16
N GLU A 36 2.47 9.63 16.36
CA GLU A 36 3.11 8.42 16.87
C GLU A 36 4.64 8.55 17.04
N ALA A 37 5.31 9.53 16.41
CA ALA A 37 6.77 9.64 16.41
C ALA A 37 7.35 10.41 17.62
N ASN A 38 7.21 9.88 18.83
CA ASN A 38 7.89 10.44 20.00
C ASN A 38 9.44 10.29 19.93
N ASP A 39 10.17 10.90 20.86
CA ASP A 39 11.65 10.95 20.82
C ASP A 39 12.29 9.56 20.82
N ASP A 40 11.73 8.59 21.55
CA ASP A 40 12.20 7.21 21.54
C ASP A 40 12.01 6.54 20.17
N VAL A 41 10.88 6.77 19.51
CA VAL A 41 10.59 6.27 18.15
C VAL A 41 11.49 6.92 17.11
N LEU A 42 11.73 8.23 17.21
CA LEU A 42 12.67 8.94 16.35
C LEU A 42 14.11 8.41 16.52
N HIS A 43 14.51 8.07 17.75
CA HIS A 43 15.82 7.48 18.00
C HIS A 43 15.94 6.09 17.35
N GLU A 44 14.93 5.23 17.48
CA GLU A 44 14.90 3.91 16.83
C GLU A 44 14.91 4.03 15.29
N LEU A 45 14.19 5.01 14.72
CA LEU A 45 14.17 5.28 13.28
C LEU A 45 15.56 5.62 12.72
N GLN A 46 16.47 6.23 13.51
CA GLN A 46 17.82 6.58 13.04
C GLN A 46 18.65 5.35 12.63
N GLY A 47 18.37 4.20 13.27
CA GLY A 47 19.05 2.93 13.00
C GLY A 47 18.49 2.17 11.80
N LEU A 48 17.36 2.61 11.22
CA LEU A 48 16.68 1.89 10.14
C LEU A 48 17.01 2.47 8.76
N PRO A 49 17.11 1.63 7.71
CA PRO A 49 17.27 2.09 6.34
C PRO A 49 16.16 3.07 5.96
N THR A 50 16.47 4.17 5.28
CA THR A 50 15.54 5.28 4.94
C THR A 50 14.91 6.02 6.13
N GLY A 51 15.20 5.65 7.37
CA GLY A 51 14.62 6.28 8.56
C GLY A 51 15.05 7.74 8.76
N LYS A 52 16.24 8.13 8.32
CA LYS A 52 16.69 9.53 8.34
C LYS A 52 15.81 10.46 7.49
N MET A 53 15.28 9.97 6.38
CA MET A 53 14.40 10.75 5.48
C MET A 53 13.02 10.92 6.12
N LEU A 54 12.46 9.85 6.69
CA LEU A 54 11.22 9.93 7.45
C LEU A 54 11.35 10.88 8.66
N ILE A 55 12.47 10.83 9.39
CA ILE A 55 12.72 11.77 10.50
C ILE A 55 12.75 13.22 10.00
N ALA A 56 13.40 13.49 8.86
CA ALA A 56 13.41 14.83 8.28
C ALA A 56 12.00 15.29 7.88
N HIS A 57 11.22 14.41 7.25
CA HIS A 57 9.83 14.70 6.88
C HIS A 57 8.96 14.98 8.12
N ILE A 58 9.06 14.17 9.18
CA ILE A 58 8.34 14.40 10.44
C ILE A 58 8.69 15.75 11.06
N LYS A 59 9.96 16.16 10.99
CA LYS A 59 10.39 17.46 11.50
C LYS A 59 9.77 18.61 10.70
N ASN A 60 9.81 18.51 9.36
CA ASN A 60 9.21 19.50 8.48
C ASN A 60 7.69 19.62 8.65
N LEU A 61 7.01 18.53 8.99
CA LEU A 61 5.57 18.55 9.32
C LEU A 61 5.30 19.24 10.66
N ARG A 62 6.16 19.02 11.65
CA ARG A 62 6.02 19.59 13.01
C ARG A 62 6.32 21.09 13.06
N ASP A 63 7.28 21.55 12.27
CA ASP A 63 7.65 22.97 12.20
C ASP A 63 6.86 23.75 11.14
N GLY A 64 6.02 23.05 10.35
CA GLY A 64 5.14 23.66 9.34
C GLY A 64 5.83 23.96 8.00
N THR A 65 7.08 23.55 7.81
CA THR A 65 7.80 23.68 6.54
C THR A 65 7.11 22.90 5.42
N THR A 66 6.56 21.73 5.72
CA THR A 66 5.78 20.93 4.76
C THR A 66 4.30 20.92 5.17
N PRO A 67 3.36 21.25 4.25
CA PRO A 67 1.93 21.09 4.50
C PRO A 67 1.54 19.64 4.83
N MET A 68 0.55 19.47 5.71
CA MET A 68 0.14 18.15 6.21
C MET A 68 -0.35 17.20 5.11
N ASP A 69 -0.83 17.71 3.99
CA ASP A 69 -1.31 16.98 2.82
C ASP A 69 -0.23 16.71 1.76
N SER A 70 1.05 16.95 2.08
CA SER A 70 2.14 16.87 1.10
C SER A 70 3.41 16.24 1.67
N ILE A 71 4.38 15.99 0.79
CA ILE A 71 5.75 15.62 1.13
C ILE A 71 6.71 16.28 0.15
N SER A 72 7.88 16.66 0.63
CA SER A 72 8.93 17.19 -0.25
C SER A 72 9.52 16.08 -1.12
N HIS A 73 9.80 16.39 -2.38
CA HIS A 73 10.26 15.42 -3.38
C HIS A 73 11.58 14.71 -2.98
N ASP A 74 12.52 15.45 -2.42
CA ASP A 74 13.79 14.94 -1.88
C ASP A 74 13.61 14.05 -0.64
N LEU A 75 12.43 14.11 -0.01
CA LEU A 75 12.03 13.29 1.12
C LEU A 75 11.03 12.21 0.71
N LEU A 76 10.86 11.93 -0.57
CA LEU A 76 10.10 10.77 -1.01
C LEU A 76 10.88 9.48 -0.74
N PRO A 77 10.19 8.40 -0.33
CA PRO A 77 10.84 7.10 -0.20
C PRO A 77 11.46 6.69 -1.55
N TYR A 78 12.65 6.08 -1.49
CA TYR A 78 13.41 5.63 -2.68
C TYR A 78 13.90 6.77 -3.62
N GLY A 79 14.05 7.99 -3.11
CA GLY A 79 14.75 9.07 -3.81
C GLY A 79 13.97 9.70 -4.96
N GLY A 80 12.63 9.66 -4.90
CA GLY A 80 11.80 10.20 -5.98
C GLY A 80 11.85 9.39 -7.27
N MET A 81 12.44 8.18 -7.29
CA MET A 81 12.37 7.29 -8.47
C MET A 81 10.96 6.75 -8.76
N MET A 82 9.98 7.07 -7.90
CA MET A 82 8.54 6.88 -8.12
C MET A 82 7.81 8.20 -8.44
N ALA A 83 8.54 9.32 -8.55
CA ALA A 83 8.02 10.67 -8.74
C ALA A 83 8.25 11.23 -10.15
N GLU A 84 8.85 10.45 -11.04
CA GLU A 84 8.57 10.61 -12.47
C GLU A 84 7.16 10.09 -12.76
N SER A 85 6.13 10.59 -12.05
CA SER A 85 4.83 10.67 -12.68
C SER A 85 4.89 11.94 -13.51
N GLU A 86 5.06 11.74 -14.82
CA GLU A 86 4.62 12.72 -15.81
C GLU A 86 3.30 13.29 -15.30
N THR A 87 3.18 14.61 -15.15
CA THR A 87 1.98 15.30 -14.66
C THR A 87 0.72 14.59 -15.15
N VAL A 88 0.12 13.76 -14.30
CA VAL A 88 -0.93 12.85 -14.76
C VAL A 88 -2.13 13.76 -15.07
N PRO A 89 -2.54 13.85 -16.33
CA PRO A 89 -3.58 14.80 -16.73
C PRO A 89 -4.87 14.49 -15.97
N ASP A 90 -5.52 15.53 -15.46
CA ASP A 90 -6.81 15.41 -14.79
C ASP A 90 -7.79 14.59 -15.63
N MET A 91 -8.60 13.78 -14.94
CA MET A 91 -9.63 12.96 -15.57
C MET A 91 -10.66 13.87 -16.24
N VAL A 92 -10.81 13.74 -17.56
CA VAL A 92 -11.79 14.57 -18.29
C VAL A 92 -13.23 14.09 -17.98
N PRO A 93 -14.27 14.92 -18.18
CA PRO A 93 -15.64 14.54 -17.80
C PRO A 93 -16.17 13.24 -18.42
N THR A 94 -15.75 12.90 -19.64
CA THR A 94 -16.11 11.63 -20.30
C THR A 94 -15.48 10.42 -19.61
N GLU A 95 -14.24 10.57 -19.14
CA GLU A 95 -13.52 9.53 -18.39
C GLU A 95 -14.14 9.35 -17.00
N LEU A 96 -14.57 10.43 -16.36
CA LEU A 96 -15.30 10.36 -15.10
C LEU A 96 -16.64 9.60 -15.26
N GLN A 97 -17.38 9.87 -16.34
CA GLN A 97 -18.63 9.13 -16.62
C GLN A 97 -18.38 7.64 -16.91
N GLU A 98 -17.29 7.31 -17.61
CA GLU A 98 -16.86 5.92 -17.82
C GLU A 98 -16.52 5.23 -16.50
N LEU A 99 -15.75 5.90 -15.62
CA LEU A 99 -15.42 5.41 -14.28
C LEU A 99 -16.68 5.14 -13.46
N ILE A 100 -17.62 6.10 -13.40
CA ILE A 100 -18.88 5.95 -12.66
C ILE A 100 -19.68 4.77 -13.20
N SER A 101 -19.78 4.64 -14.53
CA SER A 101 -20.49 3.52 -15.17
C SER A 101 -19.83 2.17 -14.87
N ALA A 102 -18.49 2.12 -14.83
CA ALA A 102 -17.74 0.92 -14.46
C ALA A 102 -17.93 0.55 -12.98
N ILE A 103 -18.01 1.55 -12.10
CA ILE A 103 -18.28 1.36 -10.66
C ILE A 103 -19.69 0.79 -10.46
N ASP A 104 -20.69 1.36 -11.11
CA ASP A 104 -22.09 0.94 -10.95
C ASP A 104 -22.39 -0.43 -11.56
N SER A 105 -21.61 -0.87 -12.56
CA SER A 105 -21.71 -2.20 -13.17
C SER A 105 -20.76 -3.24 -12.58
N PHE A 106 -20.02 -2.88 -11.52
CA PHE A 106 -19.07 -3.78 -10.90
C PHE A 106 -19.75 -4.96 -10.21
N ASP A 107 -19.20 -6.15 -10.45
CA ASP A 107 -19.58 -7.39 -9.77
C ASP A 107 -18.35 -7.91 -8.99
N PRO A 108 -18.48 -8.33 -7.73
CA PRO A 108 -17.35 -8.70 -6.86
C PRO A 108 -16.71 -10.06 -7.18
N SER A 109 -16.87 -10.59 -8.39
CA SER A 109 -16.19 -11.81 -8.86
C SER A 109 -14.83 -11.51 -9.52
N GLN A 110 -14.02 -12.56 -9.75
CA GLN A 110 -12.78 -12.45 -10.53
C GLN A 110 -13.05 -11.90 -11.93
N GLU A 111 -14.16 -12.30 -12.56
CA GLU A 111 -14.53 -11.81 -13.89
C GLU A 111 -14.93 -10.34 -13.86
N GLY A 112 -15.65 -9.91 -12.81
CA GLY A 112 -15.97 -8.51 -12.60
C GLY A 112 -14.73 -7.64 -12.37
N VAL A 113 -13.78 -8.12 -11.57
CA VAL A 113 -12.46 -7.48 -11.41
C VAL A 113 -11.72 -7.41 -12.74
N ASN A 114 -11.66 -8.50 -13.50
CA ASN A 114 -10.98 -8.51 -14.79
C ASN A 114 -11.61 -7.50 -15.76
N ARG A 115 -12.95 -7.44 -15.85
CA ARG A 115 -13.66 -6.46 -16.67
C ARG A 115 -13.37 -5.03 -16.24
N PHE A 116 -13.37 -4.78 -14.93
CA PHE A 116 -13.08 -3.46 -14.37
C PHE A 116 -11.65 -3.03 -14.71
N MET A 117 -10.66 -3.89 -14.44
CA MET A 117 -9.25 -3.65 -14.75
C MET A 117 -8.95 -3.52 -16.25
N ASP A 118 -9.81 -4.07 -17.11
CA ASP A 118 -9.68 -3.99 -18.57
C ASP A 118 -10.23 -2.68 -19.17
N THR A 119 -10.84 -1.81 -18.35
CA THR A 119 -11.39 -0.53 -18.81
C THR A 119 -10.31 0.37 -19.45
N PRO A 120 -10.64 1.08 -20.54
CA PRO A 120 -9.74 2.05 -21.18
C PRO A 120 -9.14 3.04 -20.19
N LEU A 121 -9.93 3.52 -19.23
CA LEU A 121 -9.50 4.44 -18.18
C LEU A 121 -8.35 3.88 -17.33
N ILE A 122 -8.49 2.65 -16.83
CA ILE A 122 -7.45 2.03 -15.99
C ILE A 122 -6.19 1.76 -16.82
N LYS A 123 -6.34 1.30 -18.07
CA LYS A 123 -5.21 1.12 -18.98
C LYS A 123 -4.47 2.43 -19.28
N LYS A 124 -5.22 3.53 -19.40
CA LYS A 124 -4.65 4.87 -19.64
C LYS A 124 -3.82 5.36 -18.45
N PHE A 125 -4.37 5.24 -17.24
CA PHE A 125 -3.74 5.78 -16.03
C PHE A 125 -2.73 4.82 -15.39
N GLY A 126 -2.58 3.60 -15.89
CA GLY A 126 -1.53 2.68 -15.46
C GLY A 126 -1.59 2.42 -13.96
N ASP A 127 -0.49 2.63 -13.25
CA ASP A 127 -0.41 2.45 -11.80
C ASP A 127 -1.10 3.56 -10.99
N ASP A 128 -1.35 4.73 -11.60
CA ASP A 128 -1.93 5.91 -10.96
C ASP A 128 -3.47 5.92 -10.96
N TRP A 129 -4.11 4.94 -11.59
CA TRP A 129 -5.57 4.91 -11.78
C TRP A 129 -6.36 5.03 -10.48
N VAL A 130 -5.86 4.45 -9.37
CA VAL A 130 -6.51 4.55 -8.05
C VAL A 130 -6.50 5.99 -7.55
N LEU A 131 -5.34 6.64 -7.61
CA LEU A 131 -5.16 8.02 -7.16
C LEU A 131 -6.04 8.97 -7.98
N MET A 132 -5.99 8.83 -9.31
CA MET A 132 -6.77 9.67 -10.22
C MET A 132 -8.27 9.52 -10.01
N SER A 133 -8.74 8.28 -9.87
CA SER A 133 -10.16 7.98 -9.62
C SER A 133 -10.62 8.55 -8.28
N LYS A 134 -9.81 8.47 -7.23
CA LYS A 134 -10.13 9.05 -5.91
C LYS A 134 -10.23 10.56 -5.94
N ASN A 135 -9.28 11.22 -6.61
CA ASN A 135 -9.31 12.67 -6.77
C ASN A 135 -10.57 13.12 -7.52
N ALA A 136 -10.91 12.42 -8.61
CA ALA A 136 -12.09 12.72 -9.42
C ALA A 136 -13.41 12.49 -8.66
N LEU A 137 -13.45 11.49 -7.76
CA LEU A 137 -14.61 11.15 -6.95
C LEU A 137 -14.66 11.86 -5.58
N SER A 138 -13.70 12.74 -5.27
CA SER A 138 -13.57 13.37 -3.95
C SER A 138 -14.81 14.16 -3.50
N ASN A 139 -15.58 14.68 -4.45
CA ASN A 139 -16.82 15.42 -4.20
C ASN A 139 -18.08 14.52 -4.21
N ASP A 140 -17.94 13.22 -4.42
CA ASP A 140 -19.02 12.22 -4.38
C ASP A 140 -18.69 11.07 -3.39
N PRO A 141 -18.99 11.25 -2.09
CA PRO A 141 -18.66 10.27 -1.07
C PRO A 141 -19.39 8.92 -1.19
N GLU A 142 -20.50 8.85 -1.92
CA GLU A 142 -21.20 7.58 -2.13
C GLU A 142 -20.48 6.73 -3.17
N THR A 143 -20.19 7.32 -4.32
CA THR A 143 -19.46 6.66 -5.40
C THR A 143 -18.02 6.34 -4.98
N LEU A 144 -17.37 7.22 -4.22
CA LEU A 144 -16.04 6.97 -3.68
C LEU A 144 -16.00 5.74 -2.77
N ARG A 145 -17.03 5.51 -1.94
CA ARG A 145 -17.11 4.30 -1.09
C ARG A 145 -17.25 3.03 -1.90
N LYS A 146 -18.09 3.03 -2.94
CA LYS A 146 -18.20 1.90 -3.88
C LYS A 146 -16.85 1.63 -4.55
N PHE A 147 -16.17 2.69 -4.98
CA PHE A 147 -14.83 2.60 -5.57
C PHE A 147 -13.79 2.00 -4.61
N ASP A 148 -13.79 2.41 -3.34
CA ASP A 148 -12.90 1.85 -2.33
C ASP A 148 -13.12 0.34 -2.12
N ASP A 149 -14.38 -0.11 -2.16
CA ASP A 149 -14.71 -1.54 -2.11
C ASP A 149 -14.15 -2.28 -3.34
N ILE A 150 -14.24 -1.69 -4.54
CA ILE A 150 -13.66 -2.24 -5.77
C ILE A 150 -12.14 -2.37 -5.65
N VAL A 151 -11.45 -1.32 -5.22
CA VAL A 151 -9.99 -1.34 -5.01
C VAL A 151 -9.61 -2.44 -4.01
N ARG A 152 -10.36 -2.58 -2.91
CA ARG A 152 -10.13 -3.64 -1.92
C ARG A 152 -10.29 -5.04 -2.53
N ILE A 153 -11.34 -5.26 -3.30
CA ILE A 153 -11.63 -6.56 -3.94
C ILE A 153 -10.58 -6.87 -5.01
N SER A 154 -10.24 -5.91 -5.87
CA SER A 154 -9.19 -6.06 -6.88
C SER A 154 -7.84 -6.42 -6.24
N ARG A 155 -7.47 -5.74 -5.13
CA ARG A 155 -6.24 -6.08 -4.39
C ARG A 155 -6.28 -7.49 -3.82
N ALA A 156 -7.42 -7.93 -3.29
CA ALA A 156 -7.58 -9.28 -2.78
C ALA A 156 -7.35 -10.34 -3.87
N TYR A 157 -7.92 -10.16 -5.07
CA TYR A 157 -7.71 -11.06 -6.20
C TYR A 157 -6.27 -11.04 -6.72
N GLN A 158 -5.61 -9.88 -6.76
CA GLN A 158 -4.19 -9.80 -7.10
C GLN A 158 -3.31 -10.58 -6.11
N LEU A 159 -3.53 -10.40 -4.81
CA LEU A 159 -2.79 -11.11 -3.76
C LEU A 159 -3.09 -12.61 -3.80
N TRP A 160 -4.33 -13.01 -4.07
CA TRP A 160 -4.68 -14.41 -4.29
C TRP A 160 -3.88 -15.03 -5.45
N ALA A 161 -3.83 -14.36 -6.61
CA ALA A 161 -3.07 -14.84 -7.76
C ALA A 161 -1.57 -14.91 -7.45
N SER A 162 -1.01 -13.86 -6.85
CA SER A 162 0.39 -13.79 -6.44
C SER A 162 0.77 -14.90 -5.45
N ALA A 163 -0.06 -15.14 -4.44
CA ALA A 163 0.15 -16.19 -3.45
C ALA A 163 0.21 -17.58 -4.10
N ASN A 164 -0.70 -17.87 -5.03
CA ASN A 164 -0.70 -19.12 -5.77
C ASN A 164 0.54 -19.26 -6.67
N GLU A 165 0.98 -18.17 -7.30
CA GLU A 165 2.21 -18.16 -8.11
C GLU A 165 3.46 -18.42 -7.27
N ILE A 166 3.57 -17.79 -6.09
CA ILE A 166 4.66 -18.02 -5.13
C ILE A 166 4.72 -19.50 -4.73
N LEU A 167 3.56 -20.10 -4.44
CA LEU A 167 3.47 -21.50 -4.03
C LEU A 167 3.72 -22.49 -5.18
N ALA A 168 3.56 -22.06 -6.43
CA ALA A 168 3.81 -22.89 -7.61
C ALA A 168 5.28 -22.92 -8.04
N LYS A 169 6.11 -21.97 -7.58
CA LYS A 169 7.52 -21.83 -7.97
C LYS A 169 8.47 -22.30 -6.86
N PRO A 170 9.69 -22.77 -7.21
CA PRO A 170 10.73 -23.02 -6.21
C PRO A 170 11.03 -21.76 -5.41
N ILE A 171 10.99 -21.87 -4.08
CA ILE A 171 11.12 -20.71 -3.20
C ILE A 171 12.58 -20.37 -3.02
N THR A 172 12.95 -19.17 -3.45
CA THR A 172 14.26 -18.57 -3.21
C THR A 172 14.25 -17.77 -1.90
N GLU A 173 15.43 -17.52 -1.32
CA GLU A 173 15.54 -16.64 -0.15
C GLU A 173 15.01 -15.23 -0.41
N ARG A 174 15.18 -14.72 -1.64
CA ARG A 174 14.63 -13.42 -2.06
C ARG A 174 13.10 -13.42 -2.04
N ILE A 175 12.46 -14.46 -2.59
CA ILE A 175 10.98 -14.58 -2.57
C ILE A 175 10.49 -14.67 -1.13
N ARG A 176 11.20 -15.40 -0.27
CA ARG A 176 10.85 -15.52 1.15
C ARG A 176 10.96 -14.19 1.90
N ALA A 177 12.03 -13.43 1.66
CA ALA A 177 12.22 -12.12 2.28
C ALA A 177 11.15 -11.13 1.82
N ASN A 178 10.82 -11.09 0.52
CA ASN A 178 9.74 -10.28 -0.01
C ASN A 178 8.38 -10.70 0.59
N LEU A 179 8.08 -12.01 0.60
CA LEU A 179 6.87 -12.54 1.21
C LEU A 179 6.75 -12.13 2.69
N GLN A 180 7.84 -12.14 3.45
CA GLN A 180 7.84 -11.71 4.86
C GLN A 180 7.49 -10.22 5.03
N VAL A 181 7.94 -9.38 4.11
CA VAL A 181 7.58 -7.95 4.08
C VAL A 181 6.11 -7.78 3.73
N ASP A 182 5.61 -8.56 2.78
CA ASP A 182 4.26 -8.45 2.23
C ASP A 182 3.20 -9.25 3.04
N MET A 183 3.62 -10.10 3.98
CA MET A 183 2.72 -10.94 4.82
C MET A 183 1.54 -10.17 5.42
N PRO A 184 1.70 -8.95 5.99
CA PRO A 184 0.57 -8.20 6.54
C PRO A 184 -0.53 -7.89 5.52
N GLU A 185 -0.18 -7.72 4.24
CA GLU A 185 -1.18 -7.55 3.19
C GLU A 185 -1.93 -8.85 2.92
N TYR A 186 -1.21 -9.97 2.79
CA TYR A 186 -1.86 -11.27 2.63
C TYR A 186 -2.78 -11.61 3.81
N GLU A 187 -2.38 -11.29 5.05
CA GLU A 187 -3.21 -11.44 6.26
C GLU A 187 -4.49 -10.59 6.21
N THR A 188 -4.41 -9.40 5.61
CA THR A 188 -5.55 -8.48 5.48
C THR A 188 -6.55 -8.96 4.43
N TYR A 189 -6.06 -9.40 3.26
CA TYR A 189 -6.91 -9.59 2.09
C TYR A 189 -7.28 -11.06 1.80
N LEU A 190 -6.39 -12.03 2.06
CA LEU A 190 -6.71 -13.43 1.76
C LEU A 190 -7.92 -13.97 2.52
N PRO A 191 -8.19 -13.61 3.79
CA PRO A 191 -9.39 -14.09 4.49
C PRO A 191 -10.72 -13.72 3.81
N MET A 192 -10.74 -12.75 2.87
CA MET A 192 -11.92 -12.40 2.10
C MET A 192 -12.44 -13.57 1.24
N PHE A 193 -11.58 -14.54 0.90
CA PHE A 193 -11.94 -15.76 0.16
C PHE A 193 -12.43 -16.91 1.07
N GLY A 194 -12.78 -16.61 2.32
CA GLY A 194 -13.27 -17.61 3.26
C GLY A 194 -12.21 -18.65 3.65
N ASN A 195 -12.59 -19.92 3.68
CA ASN A 195 -11.72 -21.00 4.16
C ASN A 195 -10.52 -21.23 3.24
N ASP A 196 -10.71 -21.11 1.93
CA ASP A 196 -9.62 -21.32 0.97
C ASP A 196 -8.55 -20.24 1.10
N GLY A 197 -8.97 -18.99 1.37
CA GLY A 197 -8.07 -17.88 1.66
C GLY A 197 -7.27 -18.06 2.95
N LYS A 198 -7.92 -18.54 4.01
CA LYS A 198 -7.25 -18.86 5.28
C LYS A 198 -6.23 -20.00 5.11
N GLU A 199 -6.57 -21.02 4.33
CA GLU A 199 -5.65 -22.13 4.05
C GLU A 199 -4.46 -21.66 3.21
N LEU A 200 -4.70 -20.81 2.20
CA LEU A 200 -3.64 -20.21 1.39
C LEU A 200 -2.68 -19.39 2.27
N LEU A 201 -3.23 -18.55 3.17
CA LEU A 201 -2.45 -17.78 4.13
C LEU A 201 -1.61 -18.65 5.06
N ARG A 202 -2.18 -19.75 5.58
CA ARG A 202 -1.47 -20.72 6.42
C ARG A 202 -0.27 -21.34 5.68
N ARG A 203 -0.43 -21.64 4.39
CA ARG A 203 0.65 -22.14 3.55
C ARG A 203 1.76 -21.12 3.37
N LEU A 204 1.43 -19.84 3.12
CA LEU A 204 2.41 -18.75 3.04
C LEU A 204 3.21 -18.59 4.33
N HIS A 205 2.56 -18.63 5.50
CA HIS A 205 3.25 -18.62 6.79
C HIS A 205 4.23 -19.79 6.98
N GLY A 206 3.90 -20.97 6.46
CA GLY A 206 4.81 -22.11 6.47
C GLY A 206 6.13 -21.85 5.73
N LEU A 207 6.09 -21.03 4.69
CA LEU A 207 7.26 -20.67 3.89
C LEU A 207 8.16 -19.64 4.58
N THR A 208 7.56 -18.69 5.31
CA THR A 208 8.32 -17.69 6.07
C THR A 208 8.90 -18.26 7.36
N SER A 209 8.22 -19.24 7.98
CA SER A 209 8.62 -19.82 9.27
C SER A 209 9.72 -20.88 9.18
N SER A 210 9.98 -21.45 8.00
CA SER A 210 10.89 -22.58 7.81
C SER A 210 12.36 -22.16 7.58
N MET A 211 12.96 -21.38 8.48
CA MET A 211 14.42 -21.19 8.47
C MET A 211 15.13 -22.39 9.11
N PRO A 212 16.25 -22.88 8.55
CA PRO A 212 17.21 -23.66 9.32
C PRO A 212 17.74 -22.75 10.44
N SER A 213 17.56 -23.16 11.69
CA SER A 213 18.29 -22.58 12.81
C SER A 213 19.79 -22.66 12.48
N HIS A 214 20.44 -21.52 12.26
CA HIS A 214 21.90 -21.44 12.29
C HIS A 214 22.35 -21.94 13.67
N LYS A 215 22.74 -23.22 13.76
CA LYS A 215 23.57 -23.71 14.85
C LYS A 215 24.85 -22.91 14.80
N LYS A 216 25.03 -22.02 15.78
CA LYS A 216 26.35 -21.51 16.12
C LYS A 216 27.10 -22.65 16.79
N ASN A 217 28.10 -23.18 16.07
CA ASN A 217 29.21 -23.91 16.67
C ASN A 217 30.08 -22.95 17.48
#